data_AF-A0A8H5A2I6-F1
#
_entry.id   AF-A0A8H5A2I6-F1
#
_cell.length_a   1.000
_cell.length_b   1.000
_cell.length_c   1.000
_cell.angle_alpha   90.00
_cell.angle_beta   90.00
_cell.angle_gamma   90.00
#
_symmetry.space_group_name_H-M   'P 1'
#
loop_
_entity.id
_entity.type
_entity.pdbx_description
1 polymer ?
#
loop_
_entity_poly.entity_id
_entity_poly.type
_entity_poly.pdbx_seq_one_letter_code
_entity_poly.pdbx_strand_id
1 'polypeptide(L)'
;MHETSEYLFVVDFLTKKTRPGPCEKVQPPSEDVRKLLVSKFARGGSDQDAIINDKKNEHCLIRPYLGRRKKDWGDTNRSTFFSLRNFPLHLDRMIELGLNVHSYAKVIAEGLAFLHWVARIDANDVEFVLARSRPTSHSHPNSPFDTIIFGPHSMWIIDFDCCDPITMDETGAATAAECFWRNDPYYPRPGSADGFDTELWSAFKDHYLKLANAGGPEATYEAGCHCGYIGLSVALSPPLPKHEVINCNCSICRRGGYLLVYPAYEKVSWHNDSDKRVSRYQFNTKARDHMFCPKCGASIGIDFARVWPEAPRYGISVRQFNNIDLDSLQYMKLDGLHNAEPAVDLSGKEIDPRAGEAPASSS
;
A
#
# COMPACT_ATOMS: atom_id res chain seq x y z
N MET A 1 -9.06 -9.84 -2.78
CA MET A 1 -8.27 -8.72 -3.30
C MET A 1 -7.55 -8.13 -2.10
N HIS A 2 -6.25 -8.40 -1.98
CA HIS A 2 -5.48 -8.05 -0.78
C HIS A 2 -4.85 -6.67 -0.94
N GLU A 3 -5.10 -5.81 0.05
CA GLU A 3 -4.24 -4.73 0.56
C GLU A 3 -3.10 -4.23 -0.36
N THR A 4 -3.44 -3.83 -1.57
CA THR A 4 -2.69 -2.83 -2.30
C THR A 4 -2.94 -1.53 -1.54
N SER A 5 -1.88 -0.85 -1.14
CA SER A 5 -1.95 0.40 -0.38
C SER A 5 -3.03 1.33 -0.95
N GLU A 6 -3.57 2.21 -0.10
CA GLU A 6 -4.45 3.30 -0.52
C GLU A 6 -3.80 4.23 -1.58
N TYR A 7 -2.55 3.97 -2.02
CA TYR A 7 -1.91 4.60 -3.18
C TYR A 7 -2.29 3.96 -4.53
N LEU A 8 -2.86 2.75 -4.54
CA LEU A 8 -3.23 2.03 -5.77
C LEU A 8 -4.64 2.38 -6.30
N PHE A 9 -5.46 3.15 -5.58
CA PHE A 9 -6.74 3.67 -6.12
C PHE A 9 -6.54 4.71 -7.26
N VAL A 10 -5.30 4.92 -7.71
CA VAL A 10 -4.96 5.70 -8.91
C VAL A 10 -4.17 4.89 -9.94
N VAL A 11 -4.40 3.58 -10.02
CA VAL A 11 -4.03 2.78 -11.20
C VAL A 11 -5.29 2.14 -11.77
N ASP A 12 -6.11 2.96 -12.42
CA ASP A 12 -7.24 2.47 -13.22
C ASP A 12 -6.67 1.72 -14.43
N PHE A 13 -6.95 0.43 -14.51
CA PHE A 13 -6.41 -0.44 -15.56
C PHE A 13 -7.14 -0.21 -16.88
N LEU A 14 -6.39 0.28 -17.88
CA LEU A 14 -6.74 0.16 -19.29
C LEU A 14 -6.37 -1.25 -19.79
N THR A 15 -7.16 -2.27 -19.48
CA THR A 15 -7.05 -3.53 -20.24
C THR A 15 -7.67 -3.32 -21.62
N LYS A 16 -6.84 -3.15 -22.66
CA LYS A 16 -7.30 -3.26 -24.05
C LYS A 16 -7.71 -4.71 -24.32
N LYS A 17 -8.99 -5.01 -24.12
CA LYS A 17 -9.82 -5.77 -25.07
C LYS A 17 -11.28 -5.59 -24.64
N THR A 18 -11.99 -4.81 -25.46
CA THR A 18 -13.41 -4.44 -25.38
C THR A 18 -13.75 -3.19 -24.55
N ARG A 19 -13.92 -2.07 -25.28
CA ARG A 19 -14.46 -0.74 -24.92
C ARG A 19 -13.41 0.31 -24.47
N PRO A 20 -13.42 1.53 -25.06
CA PRO A 20 -12.60 2.63 -24.58
C PRO A 20 -13.10 3.07 -23.21
N GLY A 21 -12.31 2.81 -22.16
CA GLY A 21 -12.51 3.40 -20.84
C GLY A 21 -12.17 4.91 -20.86
N PRO A 22 -12.61 5.68 -19.85
CA PRO A 22 -12.37 7.12 -19.80
C PRO A 22 -10.87 7.42 -19.73
N CYS A 23 -10.34 8.15 -20.73
CA CYS A 23 -9.01 8.73 -20.65
C CYS A 23 -9.05 9.91 -19.67
N GLU A 24 -8.44 9.74 -18.50
CA GLU A 24 -8.32 10.82 -17.53
C GLU A 24 -7.12 11.71 -17.85
N LYS A 25 -7.32 13.02 -17.76
CA LYS A 25 -6.26 14.00 -17.96
C LYS A 25 -5.47 14.20 -16.68
N VAL A 26 -4.21 13.77 -16.68
CA VAL A 26 -3.24 14.08 -15.62
C VAL A 26 -3.09 15.60 -15.47
N GLN A 27 -3.36 16.10 -14.27
CA GLN A 27 -3.27 17.53 -13.99
C GLN A 27 -1.83 17.91 -13.63
N PRO A 28 -1.28 18.98 -14.22
CA PRO A 28 0.07 19.41 -13.92
C PRO A 28 0.23 19.76 -12.43
N PRO A 29 1.45 19.68 -11.88
CA PRO A 29 1.76 20.19 -10.54
C PRO A 29 1.32 21.65 -10.36
N SER A 30 1.15 22.08 -9.11
CA SER A 30 0.77 23.46 -8.81
C SER A 30 1.76 24.46 -9.40
N GLU A 31 1.31 25.69 -9.60
CA GLU A 31 2.18 26.78 -10.05
C GLU A 31 3.37 26.98 -9.12
N ASP A 32 3.18 26.80 -7.80
CA ASP A 32 4.25 26.89 -6.80
C ASP A 32 5.33 25.83 -7.04
N VAL A 33 4.93 24.60 -7.36
CA VAL A 33 5.89 23.54 -7.71
C VAL A 33 6.62 23.87 -9.01
N ARG A 34 5.91 24.38 -10.03
CA ARG A 34 6.55 24.79 -11.29
C ARG A 34 7.57 25.91 -11.05
N LYS A 35 7.22 26.93 -10.25
CA LYS A 35 8.12 28.02 -9.84
C LYS A 35 9.31 27.50 -9.03
N LEU A 36 9.10 26.56 -8.12
CA LEU A 36 10.16 25.90 -7.37
C LEU A 36 11.15 25.22 -8.32
N LEU A 37 10.68 24.43 -9.28
CA LEU A 37 11.55 23.74 -10.25
C LEU A 37 12.34 24.73 -11.12
N VAL A 38 11.70 25.80 -11.60
CA VAL A 38 12.38 26.86 -12.37
C VAL A 38 13.43 27.55 -11.52
N SER A 39 13.09 27.99 -10.31
CA SER A 39 14.02 28.71 -9.43
C SER A 39 15.24 27.87 -9.03
N LYS A 40 15.07 26.55 -8.86
CA LYS A 40 16.13 25.64 -8.45
C LYS A 40 17.01 25.17 -9.61
N PHE A 41 16.43 24.97 -10.80
CA PHE A 41 17.11 24.24 -11.87
C PHE A 41 17.26 25.01 -13.18
N ALA A 42 16.61 26.16 -13.35
CA ALA A 42 16.93 27.08 -14.45
C ALA A 42 18.31 27.72 -14.23
N ARG A 43 18.94 28.21 -15.29
CA ARG A 43 20.27 28.81 -15.19
C ARG A 43 20.20 30.18 -14.52
N GLY A 44 21.29 30.57 -13.87
CA GLY A 44 21.51 31.96 -13.48
C GLY A 44 21.41 32.87 -14.70
N GLY A 45 20.49 33.84 -14.66
CA GLY A 45 20.21 34.78 -15.75
C GLY A 45 19.07 34.38 -16.70
N SER A 46 18.42 33.23 -16.52
CA SER A 46 17.19 32.90 -17.23
C SER A 46 16.02 33.76 -16.76
N ASP A 47 15.17 34.21 -17.69
CA ASP A 47 13.90 34.86 -17.38
C ASP A 47 12.90 33.82 -16.87
N GLN A 48 12.79 33.71 -15.55
CA GLN A 48 11.95 32.72 -14.88
C GLN A 48 10.47 32.97 -15.15
N ASP A 49 10.06 34.24 -15.25
CA ASP A 49 8.67 34.61 -15.51
C ASP A 49 8.28 34.26 -16.93
N ALA A 50 9.16 34.48 -17.92
CA ALA A 50 8.92 34.02 -19.29
C ALA A 50 8.78 32.49 -19.38
N ILE A 51 9.58 31.73 -18.61
CA ILE A 51 9.49 30.26 -18.58
C ILE A 51 8.17 29.79 -17.97
N ILE A 52 7.75 30.36 -16.83
CA ILE A 52 6.52 29.95 -16.15
C ILE A 52 5.27 30.28 -16.97
N ASN A 53 5.29 31.40 -17.70
CA ASN A 53 4.18 31.89 -18.51
C ASN A 53 4.16 31.32 -19.95
N ASP A 54 5.17 30.56 -20.37
CA ASP A 54 5.13 29.86 -21.66
C ASP A 54 4.05 28.78 -21.63
N LYS A 55 3.10 28.86 -22.58
CA LYS A 55 2.02 27.87 -22.76
C LYS A 55 2.53 26.43 -22.86
N LYS A 56 3.74 26.22 -23.41
CA LYS A 56 4.35 24.88 -23.49
C LYS A 56 4.62 24.26 -22.12
N ASN A 57 4.75 25.07 -21.08
CA ASN A 57 5.05 24.67 -19.71
C ASN A 57 3.80 24.59 -18.82
N GLU A 58 2.60 24.84 -19.37
CA GLU A 58 1.32 24.59 -18.68
C GLU A 58 1.07 23.09 -18.47
N HIS A 59 1.55 22.24 -19.38
CA HIS A 59 1.42 20.78 -19.30
C HIS A 59 2.64 20.12 -18.65
N CYS A 60 3.08 20.66 -17.52
CA CYS A 60 4.21 20.12 -16.77
C CYS A 60 3.90 18.70 -16.27
N LEU A 61 4.76 17.75 -16.64
CA LEU A 61 4.76 16.38 -16.12
C LEU A 61 6.16 16.10 -15.61
N ILE A 62 6.30 15.81 -14.32
CA ILE A 62 7.59 15.53 -13.70
C ILE A 62 7.86 14.03 -13.83
N ARG A 63 8.98 13.65 -14.45
CA ARG A 63 9.41 12.25 -14.62
C ARG A 63 10.46 11.91 -13.55
N PRO A 64 10.12 11.15 -12.49
CA PRO A 64 11.05 10.86 -11.39
C PRO A 64 11.97 9.68 -11.76
N TYR A 65 13.22 9.98 -12.12
CA TYR A 65 14.22 8.97 -12.46
C TYR A 65 15.02 8.55 -11.21
N LEU A 66 14.58 7.51 -10.49
CA LEU A 66 15.30 7.00 -9.32
C LEU A 66 16.50 6.13 -9.67
N GLY A 67 16.56 5.58 -10.88
CA GLY A 67 17.66 4.73 -11.34
C GLY A 67 18.76 5.48 -12.10
N ARG A 68 18.74 6.81 -12.10
CA ARG A 68 19.68 7.65 -12.84
C ARG A 68 20.00 8.92 -12.06
N ARG A 69 21.30 9.25 -11.95
CA ARG A 69 21.76 10.56 -11.44
C ARG A 69 22.18 11.43 -12.62
N LYS A 70 21.99 12.75 -12.50
CA LYS A 70 22.38 13.68 -13.57
C LYS A 70 23.90 13.71 -13.79
N LYS A 71 24.70 13.50 -12.74
CA LYS A 71 26.17 13.49 -12.79
C LYS A 71 26.74 12.41 -13.72
N ASP A 72 25.99 11.34 -13.99
CA ASP A 72 26.43 10.23 -14.84
C ASP A 72 26.40 10.59 -16.34
N TRP A 73 25.64 11.63 -16.71
CA TRP A 73 25.62 12.20 -18.05
C TRP A 73 26.52 13.44 -18.06
N GLY A 74 27.78 13.26 -18.47
CA GLY A 74 28.80 14.32 -18.48
C GLY A 74 28.26 15.69 -18.89
N ASP A 75 28.72 16.75 -18.20
CA ASP A 75 28.27 18.15 -18.31
C ASP A 75 28.60 18.81 -19.68
N THR A 76 28.57 18.05 -20.78
CA THR A 76 29.07 18.44 -22.11
C THR A 76 28.00 19.01 -23.04
N ASN A 77 26.72 18.99 -22.67
CA ASN A 77 25.71 19.67 -23.49
C ASN A 77 24.62 20.33 -22.65
N ARG A 78 25.03 21.41 -22.00
CA ARG A 78 24.14 22.39 -21.42
C ARG A 78 23.37 23.08 -22.57
N SER A 79 22.25 22.48 -22.98
CA SER A 79 21.23 23.15 -23.81
C SER A 79 20.75 24.42 -23.11
N THR A 80 20.70 25.54 -23.82
CA THR A 80 20.22 26.84 -23.32
C THR A 80 18.72 26.85 -23.04
N PHE A 81 17.99 25.81 -23.45
CA PHE A 81 16.54 25.69 -23.31
C PHE A 81 16.16 24.94 -22.03
N PHE A 82 15.38 25.59 -21.16
CA PHE A 82 14.74 24.98 -19.99
C PHE A 82 13.24 24.82 -20.29
N SER A 83 12.70 23.62 -20.12
CA SER A 83 11.26 23.35 -20.29
C SER A 83 10.75 22.48 -19.16
N LEU A 84 9.53 22.76 -18.71
CA LEU A 84 8.79 21.98 -17.73
C LEU A 84 7.99 20.85 -18.38
N ARG A 85 7.91 20.80 -19.71
CA ARG A 85 7.23 19.71 -20.43
C ARG A 85 8.07 18.44 -20.30
N ASN A 86 7.47 17.35 -19.78
CA ASN A 86 8.16 16.08 -19.53
C ASN A 86 9.47 16.28 -18.72
N PHE A 87 9.42 17.08 -17.66
CA PHE A 87 10.57 17.50 -16.88
C PHE A 87 11.28 16.30 -16.21
N PRO A 88 12.53 15.98 -16.60
CA PRO A 88 13.26 14.86 -16.02
C PRO A 88 13.85 15.24 -14.66
N LEU A 89 13.33 14.63 -13.59
CA LEU A 89 13.80 14.86 -12.23
C LEU A 89 14.61 13.64 -11.75
N HIS A 90 15.93 13.78 -11.80
CA HIS A 90 16.90 12.73 -11.47
C HIS A 90 17.09 12.56 -9.96
N LEU A 91 17.59 11.40 -9.53
CA LEU A 91 17.74 11.02 -8.13
C LEU A 91 18.49 12.06 -7.29
N ASP A 92 19.62 12.57 -7.79
CA ASP A 92 20.43 13.58 -7.10
C ASP A 92 19.67 14.90 -6.87
N ARG A 93 18.78 15.28 -7.80
CA ARG A 93 17.94 16.47 -7.69
C ARG A 93 16.76 16.26 -6.76
N MET A 94 16.19 15.06 -6.72
CA MET A 94 15.16 14.71 -5.73
C MET A 94 15.72 14.78 -4.31
N ILE A 95 16.94 14.26 -4.10
CA ILE A 95 17.64 14.35 -2.82
C ILE A 95 17.94 15.81 -2.45
N GLU A 96 18.42 16.62 -3.40
CA GLU A 96 18.68 18.05 -3.18
C GLU A 96 17.43 18.84 -2.76
N LEU A 97 16.27 18.47 -3.31
CA LEU A 97 14.98 19.07 -2.93
C LEU A 97 14.47 18.58 -1.57
N GLY A 98 15.03 17.49 -1.02
CA GLY A 98 14.55 16.85 0.21
C GLY A 98 13.36 15.92 0.00
N LEU A 99 13.08 15.48 -1.24
CA LEU A 99 11.96 14.58 -1.50
C LEU A 99 12.21 13.19 -0.91
N ASN A 100 11.15 12.54 -0.44
CA ASN A 100 11.24 11.19 0.11
C ASN A 100 11.36 10.14 -1.01
N VAL A 101 12.56 9.95 -1.51
CA VAL A 101 12.85 9.02 -2.62
C VAL A 101 12.60 7.55 -2.26
N HIS A 102 12.72 7.17 -0.99
CA HIS A 102 12.40 5.82 -0.51
C HIS A 102 10.91 5.51 -0.62
N SER A 103 10.08 6.48 -0.26
CA SER A 103 8.63 6.43 -0.47
C SER A 103 8.26 6.27 -1.94
N TYR A 104 8.89 7.06 -2.83
CA TYR A 104 8.63 6.96 -4.27
C TYR A 104 9.06 5.60 -4.83
N ALA A 105 10.21 5.07 -4.39
CA ALA A 105 10.66 3.74 -4.78
C ALA A 105 9.65 2.65 -4.39
N LYS A 106 9.08 2.72 -3.17
CA LYS A 106 8.05 1.78 -2.72
C LYS A 106 6.76 1.86 -3.53
N VAL A 107 6.31 3.06 -3.89
CA VAL A 107 5.12 3.24 -4.74
C VAL A 107 5.34 2.67 -6.15
N ILE A 108 6.53 2.87 -6.73
CA ILE A 108 6.87 2.26 -8.03
C ILE A 108 6.93 0.74 -7.92
N ALA A 109 7.49 0.20 -6.83
CA ALA A 109 7.50 -1.23 -6.54
C ALA A 109 6.07 -1.79 -6.44
N GLU A 110 5.15 -1.09 -5.78
CA GLU A 110 3.73 -1.44 -5.71
C GLU A 110 3.08 -1.48 -7.10
N GLY A 111 3.30 -0.44 -7.91
CA GLY A 111 2.82 -0.37 -9.27
C GLY A 111 3.28 -1.58 -10.08
N LEU A 112 4.59 -1.82 -10.15
CA LEU A 112 5.16 -2.94 -10.90
C LEU A 112 4.69 -4.30 -10.37
N ALA A 113 4.61 -4.50 -9.06
CA ALA A 113 4.11 -5.75 -8.49
C ALA A 113 2.66 -6.00 -8.93
N PHE A 114 1.83 -4.96 -8.97
CA PHE A 114 0.47 -5.06 -9.47
C PHE A 114 0.42 -5.39 -10.97
N LEU A 115 1.21 -4.70 -11.80
CA LEU A 115 1.28 -4.97 -13.25
C LEU A 115 1.68 -6.43 -13.52
N HIS A 116 2.71 -6.94 -12.84
CA HIS A 116 3.23 -8.27 -13.08
C HIS A 116 2.37 -9.39 -12.47
N TRP A 117 1.89 -9.23 -11.24
CA TRP A 117 1.27 -10.34 -10.49
C TRP A 117 -0.25 -10.34 -10.53
N VAL A 118 -0.87 -9.17 -10.62
CA VAL A 118 -2.33 -9.05 -10.68
C VAL A 118 -2.81 -8.93 -12.11
N ALA A 119 -2.26 -7.98 -12.86
CA ALA A 119 -2.64 -7.77 -14.25
C ALA A 119 -1.95 -8.70 -15.25
N ARG A 120 -0.85 -9.35 -14.83
CA ARG A 120 -0.11 -10.33 -15.63
C ARG A 120 0.36 -9.76 -16.96
N ILE A 121 0.92 -8.56 -16.92
CA ILE A 121 1.58 -7.90 -18.05
C ILE A 121 3.06 -7.65 -17.75
N ASP A 122 3.88 -7.47 -18.78
CA ASP A 122 5.34 -7.29 -18.68
C ASP A 122 5.81 -5.90 -18.21
N ALA A 123 4.89 -4.94 -18.13
CA ALA A 123 5.20 -3.54 -17.85
C ALA A 123 6.25 -2.97 -18.82
N ASN A 124 6.18 -3.31 -20.10
CA ASN A 124 7.03 -2.71 -21.12
C ASN A 124 6.63 -1.27 -21.43
N ASP A 125 7.64 -0.38 -21.44
CA ASP A 125 7.55 1.06 -21.73
C ASP A 125 6.62 1.88 -20.82
N VAL A 126 6.21 1.33 -19.67
CA VAL A 126 5.38 2.08 -18.73
C VAL A 126 6.16 3.23 -18.11
N GLU A 127 5.54 4.40 -18.10
CA GLU A 127 6.16 5.62 -17.60
C GLU A 127 5.55 6.05 -16.26
N PHE A 128 6.38 6.65 -15.41
CA PHE A 128 5.92 7.21 -14.13
C PHE A 128 5.99 8.74 -14.17
N VAL A 129 4.96 9.40 -13.65
CA VAL A 129 4.93 10.87 -13.53
C VAL A 129 4.42 11.33 -12.17
N LEU A 130 5.03 12.39 -11.62
CA LEU A 130 4.50 13.11 -10.46
C LEU A 130 3.61 14.26 -10.94
N ALA A 131 2.41 14.31 -10.40
CA ALA A 131 1.37 15.26 -10.80
C ALA A 131 0.44 15.58 -9.62
N ARG A 132 -0.46 16.54 -9.82
CA ARG A 132 -1.38 16.97 -8.76
C ARG A 132 -2.30 15.83 -8.31
N SER A 133 -2.54 15.74 -7.00
CA SER A 133 -3.49 14.77 -6.44
C SER A 133 -4.94 15.10 -6.82
N ARG A 134 -5.81 14.08 -6.86
CA ARG A 134 -7.24 14.27 -7.13
C ARG A 134 -7.89 15.11 -6.01
N PRO A 135 -8.90 15.95 -6.30
CA PRO A 135 -9.59 16.74 -5.28
C PRO A 135 -10.29 15.89 -4.20
N THR A 136 -10.68 14.65 -4.53
CA THR A 136 -11.40 13.74 -3.64
C THR A 136 -10.49 12.80 -2.85
N SER A 137 -9.19 12.72 -3.16
CA SER A 137 -8.27 11.91 -2.36
C SER A 137 -8.13 12.57 -0.99
N HIS A 138 -8.76 11.99 0.02
CA HIS A 138 -8.52 12.42 1.38
C HIS A 138 -7.03 12.18 1.65
N SER A 139 -6.32 13.23 2.10
CA SER A 139 -4.93 13.09 2.49
C SER A 139 -4.88 12.12 3.66
N HIS A 140 -4.47 10.87 3.42
CA HIS A 140 -4.21 9.95 4.50
C HIS A 140 -3.14 10.57 5.41
N PRO A 141 -3.30 10.51 6.75
CA PRO A 141 -2.33 11.10 7.69
C PRO A 141 -0.91 10.52 7.53
N ASN A 142 -0.77 9.40 6.82
CA ASN A 142 0.50 8.73 6.49
C ASN A 142 0.85 8.76 4.99
N SER A 143 0.38 9.75 4.22
CA SER A 143 0.78 9.91 2.82
C SER A 143 2.31 9.96 2.69
N PRO A 144 2.95 9.11 1.87
CA PRO A 144 4.39 9.03 1.69
C PRO A 144 4.91 10.20 0.84
N PHE A 145 3.99 10.97 0.25
CA PHE A 145 4.25 12.15 -0.56
C PHE A 145 4.35 13.39 0.33
N ASP A 146 5.54 14.00 0.33
CA ASP A 146 5.85 15.16 1.15
C ASP A 146 5.07 16.40 0.71
N THR A 147 4.15 16.85 1.55
CA THR A 147 3.30 18.01 1.30
C THR A 147 4.02 19.34 1.53
N ILE A 148 5.20 19.34 2.15
CA ILE A 148 5.98 20.55 2.44
C ILE A 148 6.63 21.09 1.18
N ILE A 149 7.17 20.21 0.33
CA ILE A 149 7.93 20.61 -0.85
C ILE A 149 7.02 20.75 -2.07
N PHE A 150 6.23 19.71 -2.38
CA PHE A 150 5.38 19.68 -3.58
C PHE A 150 3.90 19.92 -3.32
N GLY A 151 3.50 20.14 -2.05
CA GLY A 151 2.08 20.09 -1.71
C GLY A 151 1.47 18.71 -1.95
N PRO A 152 0.13 18.58 -1.90
CA PRO A 152 -0.54 17.34 -2.24
C PRO A 152 -0.29 16.93 -3.70
N HIS A 153 0.41 15.82 -3.89
CA HIS A 153 0.73 15.26 -5.20
C HIS A 153 0.62 13.73 -5.18
N SER A 154 0.53 13.14 -6.37
CA SER A 154 0.44 11.70 -6.57
C SER A 154 1.40 11.25 -7.66
N MET A 155 1.75 9.97 -7.61
CA MET A 155 2.42 9.29 -8.70
C MET A 155 1.39 8.64 -9.61
N TRP A 156 1.57 8.81 -10.91
CA TRP A 156 0.74 8.24 -11.96
C TRP A 156 1.58 7.31 -12.82
N ILE A 157 0.95 6.26 -13.32
CA ILE A 157 1.51 5.34 -14.30
C ILE A 157 0.80 5.61 -15.63
N ILE A 158 1.57 5.83 -16.69
CA ILE A 158 1.05 6.13 -18.04
C ILE A 158 1.75 5.26 -19.07
N ASP A 159 1.27 5.32 -20.31
CA ASP A 159 1.86 4.63 -21.47
C ASP A 159 1.88 3.10 -21.35
N PHE A 160 0.68 2.51 -21.35
CA PHE A 160 0.50 1.05 -21.33
C PHE A 160 0.39 0.43 -22.73
N ASP A 161 0.69 1.19 -23.78
CA ASP A 161 0.43 0.78 -25.16
C ASP A 161 1.36 -0.32 -25.67
N CYS A 162 2.54 -0.44 -25.05
CA CYS A 162 3.56 -1.44 -25.35
C CYS A 162 3.56 -2.64 -24.40
N CYS A 163 2.63 -2.70 -23.44
CA CYS A 163 2.54 -3.80 -22.47
C CYS A 163 1.91 -5.05 -23.06
N ASP A 164 2.57 -6.19 -22.87
CA ASP A 164 2.10 -7.51 -23.31
C ASP A 164 1.83 -8.46 -22.12
N PRO A 165 0.90 -9.42 -22.25
CA PRO A 165 0.67 -10.43 -21.23
C PRO A 165 1.89 -11.33 -20.98
N ILE A 166 2.13 -11.69 -19.72
CA ILE A 166 3.19 -12.62 -19.31
C ILE A 166 2.64 -13.91 -18.71
N THR A 167 3.43 -14.98 -18.78
CA THR A 167 3.18 -16.25 -18.07
C THR A 167 3.60 -16.14 -16.61
N MET A 168 2.95 -16.88 -15.72
CA MET A 168 3.29 -16.89 -14.28
C MET A 168 4.34 -17.97 -13.97
N ASP A 169 5.41 -18.01 -14.75
CA ASP A 169 6.52 -18.96 -14.67
C ASP A 169 7.87 -18.23 -14.89
N GLU A 170 8.98 -19.00 -14.97
CA GLU A 170 10.32 -18.44 -15.17
C GLU A 170 10.45 -17.67 -16.49
N THR A 171 9.68 -18.02 -17.53
CA THR A 171 9.72 -17.32 -18.82
C THR A 171 9.12 -15.92 -18.68
N GLY A 172 7.93 -15.81 -18.08
CA GLY A 172 7.31 -14.51 -17.87
C GLY A 172 8.07 -13.64 -16.87
N ALA A 173 8.69 -14.26 -15.86
CA ALA A 173 9.61 -13.55 -14.96
C ALA A 173 10.84 -13.00 -15.71
N ALA A 174 11.41 -13.75 -16.65
CA ALA A 174 12.51 -13.29 -17.49
C ALA A 174 12.08 -12.14 -18.42
N THR A 175 10.89 -12.21 -19.03
CA THR A 175 10.33 -11.12 -19.86
C THR A 175 10.15 -9.84 -19.05
N ALA A 176 9.57 -9.93 -17.85
CA ALA A 176 9.40 -8.78 -16.97
C ALA A 176 10.77 -8.19 -16.55
N ALA A 177 11.76 -9.03 -16.30
CA ALA A 177 13.13 -8.58 -15.99
C ALA A 177 13.80 -7.90 -17.19
N GLU A 178 13.58 -8.37 -18.42
CA GLU A 178 14.08 -7.73 -19.64
C GLU A 178 13.43 -6.34 -19.83
N CYS A 179 12.11 -6.25 -19.67
CA CYS A 179 11.39 -4.97 -19.73
C CYS A 179 11.87 -4.02 -18.64
N PHE A 180 12.14 -4.51 -17.43
CA PHE A 180 12.76 -3.73 -16.37
C PHE A 180 14.07 -3.09 -16.85
N TRP A 181 14.95 -3.82 -17.55
CA TRP A 181 16.19 -3.25 -18.07
C TRP A 181 16.00 -2.31 -19.26
N ARG A 182 15.02 -2.58 -20.11
CA ARG A 182 14.73 -1.79 -21.32
C ARG A 182 14.08 -0.44 -21.02
N ASN A 183 13.17 -0.38 -20.06
CA ASN A 183 12.47 0.89 -19.81
C ASN A 183 13.42 1.95 -19.27
N ASP A 184 12.97 3.18 -19.41
CA ASP A 184 13.57 4.33 -18.77
C ASP A 184 13.75 4.10 -17.25
N PRO A 185 14.85 4.57 -16.64
CA PRO A 185 15.23 4.19 -15.27
C PRO A 185 14.44 4.98 -14.20
N TYR A 186 13.11 4.85 -14.23
CA TYR A 186 12.20 5.40 -13.22
C TYR A 186 12.43 4.77 -11.84
N TYR A 187 12.78 3.49 -11.81
CA TYR A 187 13.05 2.72 -10.59
C TYR A 187 14.55 2.60 -10.31
N PRO A 188 14.94 2.43 -9.03
CA PRO A 188 16.32 2.19 -8.63
C PRO A 188 16.92 0.98 -9.34
N ARG A 189 18.23 1.02 -9.64
CA ARG A 189 18.94 -0.06 -10.34
C ARG A 189 19.82 -0.84 -9.35
N PRO A 190 19.90 -2.18 -9.46
CA PRO A 190 20.89 -2.96 -8.73
C PRO A 190 22.31 -2.66 -9.22
N GLY A 191 23.31 -2.98 -8.40
CA GLY A 191 24.73 -2.99 -8.80
C GLY A 191 25.43 -1.63 -8.79
N SER A 192 24.83 -0.59 -8.21
CA SER A 192 25.52 0.67 -7.96
C SER A 192 26.65 0.49 -6.95
N ALA A 193 27.75 1.23 -7.12
CA ALA A 193 28.83 1.33 -6.13
C ALA A 193 28.53 2.37 -5.04
N ASP A 194 27.50 3.20 -5.24
CA ASP A 194 27.04 4.19 -4.26
C ASP A 194 26.18 3.51 -3.18
N GLY A 195 26.49 3.79 -1.91
CA GLY A 195 25.80 3.17 -0.77
C GLY A 195 24.33 3.57 -0.69
N PHE A 196 23.99 4.81 -1.03
CA PHE A 196 22.61 5.29 -1.01
C PHE A 196 21.78 4.65 -2.12
N ASP A 197 22.35 4.51 -3.32
CA ASP A 197 21.68 3.81 -4.42
C ASP A 197 21.42 2.33 -4.09
N THR A 198 22.36 1.69 -3.40
CA THR A 198 22.23 0.30 -2.94
C THR A 198 21.13 0.15 -1.89
N GLU A 199 21.04 1.10 -0.96
CA GLU A 199 19.97 1.15 0.04
C GLU A 199 18.61 1.36 -0.63
N LEU A 200 18.52 2.31 -1.57
CA LEU A 200 17.30 2.61 -2.29
C LEU A 200 16.83 1.42 -3.14
N TRP A 201 17.75 0.70 -3.80
CA TRP A 201 17.46 -0.56 -4.49
C TRP A 201 16.94 -1.62 -3.52
N SER A 202 17.55 -1.75 -2.35
CA SER A 202 17.09 -2.72 -1.34
C SER A 202 15.66 -2.41 -0.89
N ALA A 203 15.36 -1.14 -0.60
CA ALA A 203 14.01 -0.71 -0.24
C ALA A 203 12.97 -0.99 -1.34
N PHE A 204 13.31 -0.73 -2.61
CA PHE A 204 12.47 -1.07 -3.77
C PHE A 204 12.24 -2.58 -3.88
N LYS A 205 13.34 -3.36 -3.91
CA LYS A 205 13.33 -4.80 -4.13
C LYS A 205 12.59 -5.54 -3.02
N ASP A 206 12.87 -5.21 -1.76
CA ASP A 206 12.25 -5.88 -0.62
C ASP A 206 10.74 -5.62 -0.58
N HIS A 207 10.31 -4.39 -0.92
CA HIS A 207 8.89 -4.04 -1.00
C HIS A 207 8.19 -4.72 -2.18
N TYR A 208 8.81 -4.73 -3.38
CA TYR A 208 8.30 -5.45 -4.55
C TYR A 208 8.14 -6.94 -4.24
N LEU A 209 9.15 -7.59 -3.66
CA LEU A 209 9.11 -9.01 -3.31
C LEU A 209 8.07 -9.31 -2.22
N LYS A 210 7.89 -8.42 -1.24
CA LYS A 210 6.81 -8.55 -0.26
C LYS A 210 5.45 -8.66 -0.96
N LEU A 211 5.18 -7.78 -1.92
CA LEU A 211 3.91 -7.73 -2.65
C LEU A 211 3.75 -8.88 -3.65
N ALA A 212 4.82 -9.23 -4.35
CA ALA A 212 4.85 -10.40 -5.23
C ALA A 212 4.50 -11.69 -4.46
N ASN A 213 5.04 -11.84 -3.26
CA ASN A 213 4.75 -12.98 -2.39
C ASN A 213 3.39 -12.89 -1.68
N ALA A 214 2.79 -11.69 -1.60
CA ALA A 214 1.44 -11.50 -1.10
C ALA A 214 0.36 -12.10 -2.04
N GLY A 215 0.71 -12.33 -3.32
CA GLY A 215 -0.10 -13.06 -4.30
C GLY A 215 0.26 -14.54 -4.46
N GLY A 216 0.96 -15.13 -3.48
CA GLY A 216 1.35 -16.55 -3.47
C GLY A 216 0.16 -17.52 -3.55
N PRO A 217 0.41 -18.83 -3.66
CA PRO A 217 -0.66 -19.83 -3.75
C PRO A 217 -1.72 -19.60 -2.67
N GLU A 218 -2.97 -19.52 -3.06
CA GLU A 218 -4.07 -19.35 -2.10
C GLU A 218 -4.37 -20.69 -1.43
N ALA A 219 -4.63 -20.65 -0.12
CA ALA A 219 -5.10 -21.81 0.63
C ALA A 219 -6.35 -21.44 1.42
N THR A 220 -7.32 -22.35 1.43
CA THR A 220 -8.56 -22.21 2.20
C THR A 220 -8.45 -23.01 3.50
N TYR A 221 -8.82 -22.37 4.60
CA TYR A 221 -8.80 -22.94 5.95
C TYR A 221 -10.22 -23.02 6.48
N GLU A 222 -10.64 -24.23 6.84
CA GLU A 222 -11.87 -24.44 7.60
C GLU A 222 -11.67 -23.95 9.04
N ALA A 223 -12.63 -23.18 9.53
CA ALA A 223 -12.59 -22.57 10.84
C ALA A 223 -13.96 -22.57 11.52
N GLY A 224 -13.96 -22.41 12.83
CA GLY A 224 -15.19 -22.37 13.60
C GLY A 224 -14.97 -22.24 15.09
N CYS A 225 -16.06 -22.06 15.82
CA CYS A 225 -16.01 -22.12 17.26
C CYS A 225 -15.86 -23.56 17.77
N HIS A 226 -15.43 -23.70 19.01
CA HIS A 226 -15.25 -25.00 19.68
C HIS A 226 -16.48 -25.94 19.60
N CYS A 227 -17.69 -25.41 19.81
CA CYS A 227 -18.90 -26.24 19.83
C CYS A 227 -19.54 -26.49 18.45
N GLY A 228 -18.91 -26.04 17.36
CA GLY A 228 -19.44 -26.18 16.00
C GLY A 228 -20.66 -25.29 15.68
N TYR A 229 -21.14 -24.47 16.63
CA TYR A 229 -22.25 -23.56 16.39
C TYR A 229 -21.92 -22.52 15.32
N ILE A 230 -20.70 -21.98 15.31
CA ILE A 230 -20.23 -21.01 14.31
C ILE A 230 -19.21 -21.74 13.42
N GLY A 231 -19.40 -21.66 12.10
CA GLY A 231 -18.48 -22.21 11.09
C GLY A 231 -18.27 -21.24 9.93
N LEU A 232 -17.04 -21.21 9.41
CA LEU A 232 -16.63 -20.37 8.29
C LEU A 232 -15.38 -20.97 7.62
N SER A 233 -15.14 -20.62 6.37
CA SER A 233 -13.90 -20.92 5.65
C SER A 233 -13.19 -19.62 5.28
N VAL A 234 -11.87 -19.58 5.43
CA VAL A 234 -11.05 -18.39 5.17
C VAL A 234 -10.00 -18.70 4.11
N ALA A 235 -10.00 -17.95 3.01
CA ALA A 235 -8.97 -18.01 1.99
C ALA A 235 -7.85 -17.01 2.29
N LEU A 236 -6.60 -17.48 2.33
CA LEU A 236 -5.42 -16.65 2.55
C LEU A 236 -4.41 -16.81 1.41
N SER A 237 -3.90 -15.68 0.94
CA SER A 237 -2.73 -15.59 0.08
C SER A 237 -1.75 -14.59 0.72
N PRO A 238 -0.51 -15.02 1.03
CA PRO A 238 0.01 -16.38 0.94
C PRO A 238 -0.64 -17.33 1.97
N PRO A 239 -0.41 -18.66 1.90
CA PRO A 239 -0.93 -19.61 2.88
C PRO A 239 -0.43 -19.30 4.29
N LEU A 240 -1.19 -19.71 5.31
CA LEU A 240 -0.95 -19.45 6.73
C LEU A 240 0.51 -19.65 7.20
N PRO A 241 1.26 -20.70 6.81
CA PRO A 241 2.67 -20.86 7.22
C PRO A 241 3.61 -19.73 6.76
N LYS A 242 3.21 -18.97 5.73
CA LYS A 242 3.94 -17.82 5.18
C LYS A 242 3.17 -16.51 5.38
N HIS A 243 2.07 -16.53 6.13
CA HIS A 243 1.21 -15.39 6.36
C HIS A 243 1.59 -14.72 7.68
N GLU A 244 1.67 -13.39 7.71
CA GLU A 244 1.94 -12.65 8.94
C GLU A 244 0.70 -12.67 9.84
N VAL A 245 0.82 -13.26 11.03
CA VAL A 245 -0.24 -13.32 12.04
C VAL A 245 -0.01 -12.22 13.07
N ILE A 246 -0.97 -11.32 13.23
CA ILE A 246 -0.86 -10.21 14.17
C ILE A 246 -1.12 -10.70 15.60
N ASN A 247 -0.14 -10.48 16.46
CA ASN A 247 -0.20 -10.72 17.90
C ASN A 247 -0.15 -9.37 18.64
N CYS A 248 -1.34 -8.86 18.98
CA CYS A 248 -1.51 -7.55 19.61
C CYS A 248 -1.63 -7.68 21.13
N ASN A 249 -0.94 -6.81 21.87
CA ASN A 249 -0.92 -6.80 23.33
C ASN A 249 -2.00 -5.91 23.99
N CYS A 250 -2.91 -5.28 23.24
CA CYS A 250 -3.93 -4.43 23.85
C CYS A 250 -4.89 -5.22 24.76
N SER A 251 -5.59 -4.51 25.65
CA SER A 251 -6.35 -5.11 26.75
C SER A 251 -7.39 -6.16 26.31
N ILE A 252 -8.09 -5.91 25.20
CA ILE A 252 -9.07 -6.84 24.60
C ILE A 252 -8.39 -7.98 23.83
N CYS A 253 -7.29 -7.73 23.13
CA CYS A 253 -6.57 -8.75 22.36
C CYS A 253 -5.89 -9.76 23.27
N ARG A 254 -5.26 -9.30 24.35
CA ARG A 254 -4.67 -10.16 25.37
C ARG A 254 -5.71 -11.04 26.05
N ARG A 255 -6.88 -10.48 26.41
CA ARG A 255 -7.95 -11.22 27.13
C ARG A 255 -8.75 -12.14 26.22
N GLY A 256 -9.03 -11.72 24.99
CA GLY A 256 -9.70 -12.54 23.97
C GLY A 256 -8.79 -13.56 23.29
N GLY A 257 -7.47 -13.52 23.57
CA GLY A 257 -6.50 -14.43 22.99
C GLY A 257 -6.37 -14.29 21.47
N TYR A 258 -6.64 -13.11 20.91
CA TYR A 258 -6.65 -12.91 19.46
C TYR A 258 -5.25 -13.11 18.84
N LEU A 259 -5.21 -13.91 17.77
CA LEU A 259 -4.08 -14.01 16.83
C LEU A 259 -4.66 -13.82 15.43
N LEU A 260 -4.55 -12.62 14.86
CA LEU A 260 -5.41 -12.21 13.75
C LEU A 260 -4.71 -12.29 12.40
N VAL A 261 -5.43 -12.80 11.41
CA VAL A 261 -5.20 -12.56 9.98
C VAL A 261 -6.32 -11.67 9.44
N TYR A 262 -6.07 -10.94 8.36
CA TYR A 262 -6.95 -9.87 7.88
C TYR A 262 -7.54 -10.13 6.47
N PRO A 263 -8.30 -11.22 6.26
CA PRO A 263 -8.92 -11.49 4.97
C PRO A 263 -9.98 -10.44 4.62
N ALA A 264 -10.02 -10.04 3.35
CA ALA A 264 -11.14 -9.28 2.78
C ALA A 264 -12.44 -10.08 2.86
N TYR A 265 -13.59 -9.40 2.80
CA TYR A 265 -14.90 -10.05 2.96
C TYR A 265 -15.15 -11.17 1.97
N GLU A 266 -14.78 -10.99 0.71
CA GLU A 266 -14.93 -12.00 -0.34
C GLU A 266 -14.04 -13.23 -0.13
N LYS A 267 -13.08 -13.16 0.80
CA LYS A 267 -12.20 -14.27 1.20
C LYS A 267 -12.69 -15.02 2.43
N VAL A 268 -13.84 -14.64 2.99
CA VAL A 268 -14.48 -15.34 4.11
C VAL A 268 -15.86 -15.82 3.70
N SER A 269 -16.08 -17.12 3.76
CA SER A 269 -17.40 -17.73 3.54
C SER A 269 -17.96 -18.24 4.86
N TRP A 270 -19.06 -17.65 5.32
CA TRP A 270 -19.77 -18.11 6.51
C TRP A 270 -20.68 -19.28 6.16
N HIS A 271 -20.70 -20.32 7.01
CA HIS A 271 -21.52 -21.51 6.79
C HIS A 271 -22.78 -21.48 7.66
N ASN A 272 -23.90 -22.03 7.16
CA ASN A 272 -25.12 -22.22 7.93
C ASN A 272 -25.58 -20.95 8.69
N ASP A 273 -25.59 -19.81 7.99
CA ASP A 273 -25.95 -18.50 8.54
C ASP A 273 -25.17 -18.12 9.83
N SER A 274 -23.93 -18.60 9.96
CA SER A 274 -23.11 -18.35 11.14
C SER A 274 -22.84 -16.86 11.38
N ASP A 275 -22.78 -16.05 10.32
CA ASP A 275 -22.66 -14.60 10.36
C ASP A 275 -23.82 -13.92 11.10
N LYS A 276 -25.03 -14.47 11.00
CA LYS A 276 -26.22 -13.96 11.70
C LYS A 276 -26.32 -14.45 13.14
N ARG A 277 -25.58 -15.50 13.50
CA ARG A 277 -25.65 -16.16 14.81
C ARG A 277 -24.47 -15.82 15.71
N VAL A 278 -23.42 -15.19 15.18
CA VAL A 278 -22.29 -14.70 15.96
C VAL A 278 -22.72 -13.51 16.84
N SER A 279 -22.27 -13.47 18.08
CA SER A 279 -22.49 -12.33 18.96
C SER A 279 -21.41 -11.28 18.78
N ARG A 280 -21.79 -10.01 18.97
CA ARG A 280 -20.90 -8.86 18.78
C ARG A 280 -20.77 -8.09 20.08
N TYR A 281 -19.54 -7.74 20.42
CA TYR A 281 -19.21 -6.88 21.54
C TYR A 281 -18.50 -5.63 21.01
N GLN A 282 -18.97 -4.47 21.47
CA GLN A 282 -18.35 -3.18 21.19
C GLN A 282 -17.99 -2.54 22.53
N PHE A 283 -16.87 -1.85 22.55
CA PHE A 283 -16.47 -1.04 23.70
C PHE A 283 -15.94 0.31 23.24
N ASN A 284 -15.93 1.27 24.16
CA ASN A 284 -15.30 2.57 23.97
C ASN A 284 -15.76 3.32 22.71
N THR A 285 -14.94 3.43 21.65
CA THR A 285 -15.32 4.14 20.40
C THR A 285 -16.39 3.42 19.60
N LYS A 286 -16.70 2.15 19.92
CA LYS A 286 -17.67 1.31 19.20
C LYS A 286 -17.36 1.19 17.69
N ALA A 287 -16.09 1.37 17.32
CA ALA A 287 -15.63 1.33 15.94
C ALA A 287 -15.39 -0.09 15.41
N ARG A 288 -15.37 -1.11 16.27
CA ARG A 288 -15.04 -2.50 15.89
C ARG A 288 -16.00 -3.46 16.56
N ASP A 289 -16.54 -4.41 15.80
CA ASP A 289 -17.36 -5.48 16.37
C ASP A 289 -16.49 -6.68 16.70
N HIS A 290 -16.27 -6.94 18.00
CA HIS A 290 -15.61 -8.15 18.45
C HIS A 290 -16.59 -9.31 18.40
N MET A 291 -16.32 -10.26 17.51
CA MET A 291 -17.21 -11.38 17.20
C MET A 291 -16.83 -12.62 18.03
N PHE A 292 -17.82 -13.23 18.68
CA PHE A 292 -17.64 -14.45 19.48
C PHE A 292 -18.85 -15.38 19.40
N CYS A 293 -18.64 -16.66 19.67
CA CYS A 293 -19.73 -17.63 19.71
C CYS A 293 -20.58 -17.46 20.98
N PRO A 294 -21.90 -17.21 20.89
CA PRO A 294 -22.77 -17.10 22.07
C PRO A 294 -22.92 -18.39 22.86
N LYS A 295 -22.54 -19.54 22.28
CA LYS A 295 -22.72 -20.86 22.91
C LYS A 295 -21.51 -21.31 23.73
N CYS A 296 -20.29 -21.05 23.24
CA CYS A 296 -19.07 -21.50 23.90
C CYS A 296 -18.08 -20.38 24.24
N GLY A 297 -18.39 -19.13 23.90
CA GLY A 297 -17.52 -17.97 24.18
C GLY A 297 -16.28 -17.85 23.28
N ALA A 298 -16.05 -18.79 22.36
CA ALA A 298 -14.90 -18.76 21.48
C ALA A 298 -14.82 -17.44 20.67
N SER A 299 -13.68 -16.76 20.73
CA SER A 299 -13.44 -15.49 20.05
C SER A 299 -13.14 -15.72 18.57
N ILE A 300 -14.14 -15.45 17.72
CA ILE A 300 -14.08 -15.69 16.28
C ILE A 300 -13.16 -14.70 15.58
N GLY A 301 -13.33 -13.42 15.89
CA GLY A 301 -12.60 -12.37 15.20
C GLY A 301 -13.12 -10.98 15.52
N ILE A 302 -12.83 -10.05 14.62
CA ILE A 302 -13.21 -8.64 14.70
C ILE A 302 -13.68 -8.20 13.31
N ASP A 303 -14.78 -7.48 13.25
CA ASP A 303 -15.26 -6.81 12.05
C ASP A 303 -14.68 -5.39 11.98
N PHE A 304 -14.03 -5.06 10.87
CA PHE A 304 -13.42 -3.76 10.64
C PHE A 304 -14.14 -2.91 9.59
N ALA A 305 -15.34 -3.29 9.11
CA ALA A 305 -16.03 -2.51 8.07
C ALA A 305 -16.28 -1.05 8.47
N ARG A 306 -16.47 -0.75 9.76
CA ARG A 306 -16.63 0.64 10.23
C ARG A 306 -15.32 1.44 10.23
N VAL A 307 -14.18 0.76 10.28
CA VAL A 307 -12.84 1.37 10.26
C VAL A 307 -12.36 1.53 8.82
N TRP A 308 -12.65 0.54 7.97
CA TRP A 308 -12.25 0.49 6.56
C TRP A 308 -13.46 0.28 5.64
N PRO A 309 -14.34 1.28 5.47
CA PRO A 309 -15.59 1.11 4.72
C PRO A 309 -15.37 0.85 3.22
N GLU A 310 -14.32 1.42 2.63
CA GLU A 310 -13.99 1.25 1.21
C GLU A 310 -13.26 -0.08 0.92
N ALA A 311 -12.74 -0.74 1.95
CA ALA A 311 -12.01 -2.01 1.85
C ALA A 311 -12.33 -2.92 3.04
N PRO A 312 -13.60 -3.35 3.16
CA PRO A 312 -14.08 -4.05 4.33
C PRO A 312 -13.40 -5.42 4.48
N ARG A 313 -13.02 -5.72 5.72
CA ARG A 313 -12.29 -6.94 6.05
C ARG A 313 -12.60 -7.39 7.47
N TYR A 314 -12.35 -8.66 7.70
CA TYR A 314 -12.37 -9.23 9.04
C TYR A 314 -10.94 -9.34 9.57
N GLY A 315 -10.77 -9.23 10.88
CA GLY A 315 -9.65 -9.87 11.58
C GLY A 315 -10.13 -11.22 12.11
N ILE A 316 -9.79 -12.33 11.47
CA ILE A 316 -10.19 -13.67 11.95
C ILE A 316 -9.08 -14.24 12.83
N SER A 317 -9.45 -14.77 14.00
CA SER A 317 -8.51 -15.41 14.90
C SER A 317 -8.08 -16.76 14.34
N VAL A 318 -6.79 -16.91 14.03
CA VAL A 318 -6.25 -18.19 13.53
C VAL A 318 -6.49 -19.30 14.52
N ARG A 319 -6.62 -19.02 15.84
CA ARG A 319 -6.99 -20.04 16.85
C ARG A 319 -8.30 -20.78 16.56
N GLN A 320 -9.15 -20.25 15.67
CA GLN A 320 -10.38 -20.90 15.25
C GLN A 320 -10.21 -21.79 14.01
N PHE A 321 -9.04 -21.79 13.37
CA PHE A 321 -8.78 -22.62 12.22
C PHE A 321 -8.54 -24.06 12.66
N ASN A 322 -9.09 -25.01 11.92
CA ASN A 322 -8.96 -26.42 12.20
C ASN A 322 -7.54 -26.91 11.89
N ASN A 323 -7.00 -27.77 12.75
CA ASN A 323 -5.77 -28.52 12.52
C ASN A 323 -4.52 -27.66 12.23
N ILE A 324 -4.38 -26.51 12.90
CA ILE A 324 -3.19 -25.66 12.79
C ILE A 324 -2.21 -25.94 13.93
N ASP A 325 -0.92 -25.85 13.61
CA ASP A 325 0.14 -25.78 14.61
C ASP A 325 0.48 -24.30 14.87
N LEU A 326 0.08 -23.78 16.02
CA LEU A 326 0.32 -22.39 16.39
C LEU A 326 1.81 -22.07 16.54
N ASP A 327 2.62 -23.03 16.97
CA ASP A 327 4.05 -22.80 17.22
C ASP A 327 4.84 -22.64 15.92
N SER A 328 4.27 -23.10 14.79
CA SER A 328 4.85 -22.95 13.45
C SER A 328 4.57 -21.60 12.78
N LEU A 329 3.73 -20.75 13.38
CA LEU A 329 3.24 -19.52 12.73
C LEU A 329 4.24 -18.36 12.84
N GLN A 330 4.23 -17.48 11.83
CA GLN A 330 4.98 -16.24 11.83
C GLN A 330 4.18 -15.12 12.50
N TYR A 331 4.69 -14.61 13.63
CA TYR A 331 4.01 -13.57 14.40
C TYR A 331 4.62 -12.19 14.19
N MET A 332 3.77 -11.23 13.84
CA MET A 332 4.06 -9.81 13.93
C MET A 332 3.50 -9.26 15.25
N LYS A 333 4.38 -8.77 16.11
CA LYS A 333 3.97 -8.16 17.38
C LYS A 333 3.48 -6.74 17.15
N LEU A 334 2.27 -6.45 17.60
CA LEU A 334 1.70 -5.10 17.59
C LEU A 334 1.59 -4.57 19.03
N ASP A 335 2.16 -3.40 19.27
CA ASP A 335 2.05 -2.71 20.55
C ASP A 335 0.76 -1.88 20.63
N GLY A 336 -0.38 -2.57 20.67
CA GLY A 336 -1.68 -1.95 20.83
C GLY A 336 -1.95 -1.40 22.24
N LEU A 337 -1.14 -1.73 23.24
CA LEU A 337 -1.23 -1.12 24.57
C LEU A 337 -0.97 0.39 24.50
N HIS A 338 0.01 0.80 23.69
CA HIS A 338 0.39 2.21 23.54
C HIS A 338 -0.12 2.85 22.24
N ASN A 339 -0.38 2.07 21.19
CA ASN A 339 -0.71 2.60 19.85
C ASN A 339 -2.18 2.45 19.44
N ALA A 340 -3.01 1.68 20.16
CA ALA A 340 -4.42 1.56 19.80
C ALA A 340 -5.21 2.69 20.48
N GLU A 341 -5.66 3.67 19.71
CA GLU A 341 -6.40 4.80 20.26
C GLU A 341 -7.83 4.45 20.70
N PRO A 342 -8.29 5.04 21.81
CA PRO A 342 -7.51 5.71 22.84
C PRO A 342 -6.65 4.68 23.58
N ALA A 343 -5.35 4.98 23.70
CA ALA A 343 -4.34 4.12 24.31
C ALA A 343 -4.46 4.12 25.84
N VAL A 344 -5.59 3.64 26.32
CA VAL A 344 -5.87 3.44 27.74
C VAL A 344 -6.23 1.98 27.94
N ASP A 345 -5.66 1.36 28.98
CA ASP A 345 -6.10 0.04 29.40
C ASP A 345 -7.55 0.14 29.92
N LEU A 346 -8.50 -0.16 29.05
CA LEU A 346 -9.93 -0.16 29.38
C LEU A 346 -10.36 -1.39 30.20
N SER A 347 -9.43 -2.21 30.69
CA SER A 347 -9.79 -3.17 31.73
C SER A 347 -10.12 -2.54 33.08
N GLY A 348 -10.18 -1.21 33.11
CA GLY A 348 -10.41 -0.41 34.29
C GLY A 348 -9.12 -0.31 35.09
N LYS A 349 -9.05 0.68 35.98
CA LYS A 349 -8.27 0.49 37.22
C LYS A 349 -8.60 -0.92 37.72
N GLU A 350 -7.62 -1.75 38.06
CA GLU A 350 -7.82 -3.11 38.59
C GLU A 350 -9.09 -3.14 39.45
N ILE A 351 -10.20 -3.57 38.86
CA ILE A 351 -11.46 -3.66 39.60
C ILE A 351 -11.21 -4.87 40.47
N ASP A 352 -11.05 -4.68 41.78
CA ASP A 352 -10.98 -5.82 42.69
C ASP A 352 -12.25 -6.63 42.44
N PRO A 353 -12.16 -7.86 41.88
CA PRO A 353 -13.33 -8.64 41.55
C PRO A 353 -14.13 -9.04 42.81
N ARG A 354 -13.59 -8.78 44.01
CA ARG A 354 -14.25 -8.96 45.31
C ARG A 354 -14.96 -7.69 45.81
N ALA A 355 -14.71 -6.53 45.22
CA ALA A 355 -15.45 -5.30 45.46
C ALA A 355 -16.70 -5.32 44.56
N GLY A 356 -17.72 -6.06 44.98
CA GLY A 356 -18.85 -6.45 44.14
C GLY A 356 -19.80 -5.33 43.70
N GLU A 357 -19.40 -4.51 42.73
CA GLU A 357 -20.32 -3.76 41.88
C GLU A 357 -19.95 -3.97 40.41
N ALA A 358 -20.78 -4.73 39.70
CA ALA A 358 -20.69 -4.81 38.25
C ALA A 358 -20.97 -3.43 37.64
N PRO A 359 -20.16 -2.93 36.70
CA PRO A 359 -20.45 -1.68 36.02
C PRO A 359 -21.78 -1.80 35.26
N ALA A 360 -22.63 -0.77 35.39
CA ALA A 360 -23.94 -0.73 34.75
C ALA A 360 -23.83 -0.98 33.25
N SER A 361 -24.58 -1.96 32.75
CA SER A 361 -24.66 -2.26 31.31
C SER A 361 -25.19 -1.04 30.57
N SER A 362 -24.40 -0.43 29.70
CA SER A 362 -24.90 0.57 28.75
C SER A 362 -25.74 -0.14 27.70
N SER A 363 -27.05 0.15 27.71
CA SER A 363 -28.07 -0.27 26.72
C SER A 363 -27.74 0.17 25.31
#